data_AF-A0A9E3WAG5-F1
#
_entry.id   AF-A0A9E3WAG5-F1
#
_cell.length_a   1.000
_cell.length_b   1.000
_cell.length_c   1.000
_cell.angle_alpha   90.00
_cell.angle_beta   90.00
_cell.angle_gamma   90.00
#
_symmetry.space_group_name_H-M   'P 1'
#
loop_
_entity.id
_entity.type
_entity.pdbx_description
1 polymer ?
#
loop_
_entity_poly.entity_id
_entity_poly.type
_entity_poly.pdbx_seq_one_letter_code
_entity_poly.pdbx_strand_id
1 'polypeptide(L)' 'MRGDISRRTFDPTKHYDSVRLQQGRVQLDADSNEQVDITSHRIEAEARDLIGLCGAPMVDAGFEVSD' A
#
# COMPACT_ATOMS: atom_id res chain seq x y z
N MET A 1 -11.74 -20.47 7.50
CA MET A 1 -12.81 -19.88 6.66
C MET A 1 -12.50 -20.19 5.20
N ARG A 2 -13.36 -20.93 4.49
CA ARG A 2 -13.20 -21.25 3.04
C ARG A 2 -14.06 -20.26 2.25
N GLY A 3 -13.42 -19.23 1.68
CA GLY A 3 -14.03 -18.37 0.64
C GLY A 3 -13.51 -18.79 -0.72
N ASP A 4 -14.34 -18.68 -1.76
CA ASP A 4 -13.97 -19.06 -3.13
C ASP A 4 -13.14 -17.95 -3.77
N ILE A 5 -11.81 -18.06 -3.64
CA ILE A 5 -10.83 -17.10 -4.15
C ILE A 5 -10.12 -17.75 -5.32
N SER A 6 -10.20 -17.13 -6.50
CA SER A 6 -9.79 -17.75 -7.77
C SER A 6 -8.30 -18.12 -7.83
N ARG A 7 -7.41 -17.38 -7.14
CA ARG A 7 -5.99 -17.76 -6.96
C ARG A 7 -5.31 -16.90 -5.89
N ARG A 8 -4.52 -17.51 -5.00
CA ARG A 8 -3.70 -16.82 -3.98
C ARG A 8 -2.32 -17.46 -3.89
N THR A 9 -1.27 -16.71 -4.19
CA THR A 9 0.12 -17.22 -4.20
C THR A 9 1.10 -16.41 -3.34
N PHE A 10 0.64 -15.38 -2.60
CA PHE A 10 1.46 -14.53 -1.72
C PHE A 10 1.40 -14.97 -0.24
N ASP A 11 2.56 -15.12 0.42
CA ASP A 11 2.71 -15.32 1.89
C ASP A 11 4.16 -15.11 2.40
N PRO A 12 4.44 -14.06 3.20
CA PRO A 12 5.60 -14.07 4.10
C PRO A 12 5.21 -13.91 5.59
N THR A 13 4.21 -14.70 6.00
CA THR A 13 3.74 -14.99 7.37
C THR A 13 2.68 -14.03 7.95
N LYS A 14 1.59 -13.79 7.18
CA LYS A 14 0.36 -12.94 7.39
C LYS A 14 0.14 -12.28 8.79
N HIS A 15 -0.19 -11.00 9.07
CA HIS A 15 -0.19 -9.65 8.46
C HIS A 15 -0.82 -9.41 7.07
N TYR A 16 -2.10 -8.99 7.02
CA TYR A 16 -2.83 -8.71 5.77
C TYR A 16 -2.53 -7.31 5.20
N ASP A 17 -2.26 -7.25 3.90
CA ASP A 17 -1.88 -6.05 3.12
C ASP A 17 -2.95 -5.61 2.11
N SER A 18 -4.04 -6.38 1.96
CA SER A 18 -5.02 -6.18 0.89
C SER A 18 -6.34 -6.92 1.11
N VAL A 19 -7.40 -6.38 0.51
CA VAL A 19 -8.74 -6.97 0.39
C VAL A 19 -8.75 -8.00 -0.73
N ARG A 20 -9.49 -9.09 -0.55
CA ARG A 20 -9.54 -10.20 -1.53
C ARG A 20 -10.93 -10.34 -2.12
N LEU A 21 -11.00 -10.28 -3.45
CA LEU A 21 -12.21 -10.56 -4.19
C LEU A 21 -12.61 -12.03 -4.03
N GLN A 22 -13.90 -12.24 -3.80
CA GLN A 22 -14.52 -13.56 -3.75
C GLN A 22 -15.38 -13.74 -4.98
N GLN A 23 -15.23 -14.90 -5.63
CA GLN A 23 -16.00 -15.22 -6.81
C GLN A 23 -17.49 -15.41 -6.44
N GLY A 24 -18.39 -14.84 -7.24
CA GLY A 24 -19.83 -14.96 -7.03
C GLY A 24 -20.42 -14.08 -5.92
N ARG A 25 -19.59 -13.32 -5.19
CA ARG A 25 -20.05 -12.28 -4.26
C ARG A 25 -20.16 -10.94 -5.00
N VAL A 26 -21.23 -10.20 -4.73
CA VAL A 26 -21.37 -8.81 -5.18
C VAL A 26 -20.28 -7.97 -4.52
N GLN A 27 -19.53 -7.22 -5.33
CA GLN A 27 -18.52 -6.30 -4.82
C GLN A 27 -19.22 -5.10 -4.18
N LEU A 28 -18.79 -4.75 -2.97
CA LEU A 28 -19.26 -3.54 -2.29
C LEU A 28 -18.21 -2.44 -2.44
N ASP A 29 -18.64 -1.20 -2.42
CA ASP A 29 -17.77 -0.03 -2.38
C ASP A 29 -16.81 -0.07 -1.17
N ALA A 30 -17.27 -0.60 -0.04
CA ALA A 30 -16.46 -0.84 1.15
C ALA A 30 -15.20 -1.70 0.88
N ASP A 31 -15.30 -2.70 -0.01
CA ASP A 31 -14.16 -3.55 -0.35
C ASP A 31 -13.06 -2.72 -1.07
N SER A 32 -13.46 -1.76 -1.91
CA SER A 32 -12.55 -0.86 -2.62
C SER A 32 -11.97 0.22 -1.71
N ASN A 33 -12.80 0.82 -0.86
CA ASN A 33 -12.37 1.86 0.09
C ASN A 33 -11.29 1.31 1.05
N GLU A 34 -11.54 0.13 1.63
CA GLU A 34 -10.59 -0.53 2.53
C GLU A 34 -9.25 -0.83 1.83
N GLN A 35 -9.28 -1.27 0.56
CA GLN A 35 -8.05 -1.49 -0.21
C GLN A 35 -7.24 -0.20 -0.42
N VAL A 36 -7.92 0.93 -0.67
CA VAL A 36 -7.27 2.24 -0.80
C VAL A 36 -6.65 2.64 0.54
N ASP A 37 -7.40 2.53 1.65
CA ASP A 37 -6.95 2.94 2.98
C ASP A 37 -5.71 2.15 3.43
N ILE A 38 -5.73 0.82 3.27
CA ILE A 38 -4.58 -0.04 3.57
C ILE A 38 -3.35 0.37 2.76
N THR A 39 -3.54 0.70 1.47
CA THR A 39 -2.45 1.07 0.57
C THR A 39 -1.85 2.42 0.97
N SER A 40 -2.70 3.43 1.20
CA SER A 40 -2.28 4.77 1.61
C SER A 40 -1.52 4.74 2.93
N HIS A 41 -2.06 4.05 3.94
CA HIS A 41 -1.40 3.93 5.24
C HIS A 41 0.00 3.29 5.12
N ARG A 42 0.12 2.22 4.31
CA ARG A 42 1.41 1.56 4.08
C ARG A 42 2.41 2.50 3.42
N ILE A 43 1.99 3.25 2.40
CA ILE A 43 2.86 4.19 1.67
C ILE A 43 3.31 5.32 2.59
N GLU A 44 2.42 5.89 3.39
CA GLU A 44 2.76 6.99 4.30
C GLU A 44 3.72 6.55 5.39
N ALA A 45 3.49 5.37 5.99
CA ALA A 45 4.39 4.80 6.99
C ALA A 45 5.77 4.50 6.37
N GLU A 46 5.81 3.85 5.20
CA GLU A 46 7.05 3.52 4.49
C GLU A 46 7.83 4.80 4.11
N ALA A 47 7.14 5.82 3.58
CA ALA A 47 7.75 7.10 3.24
C ALA A 47 8.32 7.78 4.48
N ARG A 48 7.58 7.81 5.59
CA ARG A 48 8.06 8.43 6.84
C ARG A 48 9.25 7.69 7.42
N ASP A 49 9.24 6.37 7.41
CA ASP A 49 10.29 5.55 8.01
C ASP A 49 11.58 5.58 7.19
N LEU A 50 11.48 5.61 5.86
CA LEU A 50 12.65 5.61 4.97
C LEU A 50 13.20 7.02 4.68
N ILE A 51 12.31 7.97 4.43
CA ILE A 51 12.69 9.33 4.02
C ILE A 51 12.87 10.23 5.26
N GLY A 52 12.12 9.99 6.33
CA GLY A 52 12.07 10.87 7.48
C GLY A 52 11.18 12.10 7.24
N LEU A 53 11.43 13.18 7.97
CA LEU A 53 10.60 14.39 7.92
C LEU A 53 10.78 15.21 6.63
N CYS A 54 11.94 15.12 5.98
CA CYS A 54 12.21 15.80 4.71
C CYS A 54 12.99 14.89 3.75
N GLY A 55 12.59 14.86 2.48
CA GLY A 55 13.26 14.05 1.45
C GLY A 55 14.51 14.63 0.82
N ALA A 56 14.89 15.85 1.20
CA ALA A 56 16.13 16.48 0.80
C ALA A 56 16.56 17.47 1.88
N PRO A 57 17.88 17.68 2.10
CA PRO A 57 18.36 18.70 3.02
C PRO A 57 18.00 20.11 2.49
N MET A 58 17.64 21.03 3.39
CA MET A 58 17.34 22.42 3.04
C MET A 58 18.57 23.20 2.53
N VAL A 59 19.76 22.70 2.84
CA VAL A 59 21.06 23.30 2.50
C VAL A 59 21.88 22.21 1.82
N ASP A 60 22.63 22.56 0.78
CA ASP A 60 23.46 21.63 0.01
C ASP A 60 22.66 20.55 -0.75
N ALA A 61 21.82 21.00 -1.68
CA ALA A 61 21.14 20.11 -2.61
C ALA A 61 22.18 19.43 -3.50
N GLY A 62 22.41 18.13 -3.31
CA GLY A 62 23.47 17.38 -4.00
C GLY A 62 23.39 17.34 -5.53
N PHE A 63 22.37 17.94 -6.13
CA PHE A 63 22.28 18.23 -7.56
C PHE A 63 21.42 19.49 -7.80
N GLU A 64 21.72 20.21 -8.89
CA GLU A 64 20.97 21.37 -9.37
C GLU A 64 20.15 20.97 -10.61
N VAL A 65 18.94 21.52 -10.76
CA VAL A 65 18.13 21.34 -11.97
C VAL A 65 18.49 22.48 -12.93
N SER A 66 19.06 22.15 -14.09
CA SER A 66 19.41 23.11 -15.15
C SER A 66 18.43 23.03 -16.32
N ASP A 67 18.15 24.18 -16.95
CA ASP A 67 17.37 24.31 -18.20
C ASP A 67 18.12 23.78 -19.45
#